data_AF-A0A533VVB0-F1
#
_entry.id   AF-A0A533VVB0-F1
#
_cell.length_a   1.000
_cell.length_b   1.000
_cell.length_c   1.000
_cell.angle_alpha   90.00
_cell.angle_beta   90.00
_cell.angle_gamma   90.00
#
_symmetry.space_group_name_H-M   'P 1'
#
loop_
_entity.id
_entity.type
_entity.pdbx_description
1 polymer ?
#
loop_
_entity_poly.entity_id
_entity_poly.type
_entity_poly.pdbx_seq_one_letter_code
_entity_poly.pdbx_strand_id
1 'polypeptide(L)'
;MAIEKASHPKVDESSWSVRAELATPPEEVVLEKQFLRFREVATDFVKELNADFTAGRDSSKAVRFNLQIIRKVFSKWSIEILILLYSLRIMGFEELRKSLEGVSARILSEKLKTLEKLGLVERRIISARPPRVHYKLTEKGLTVAEIGQPVLLYLRYSEGLYA
;
A
#
# COMPACT_ATOMS: atom_id res chain seq x y z
N MET A 1 23.57 32.94 52.16
CA MET A 1 22.92 32.83 50.84
C MET A 1 22.74 31.35 50.53
N ALA A 2 21.56 30.84 50.86
CA ALA A 2 21.15 29.46 50.62
C ALA A 2 20.34 29.43 49.32
N ILE A 3 20.65 28.50 48.41
CA ILE A 3 19.83 28.24 47.23
C ILE A 3 18.95 27.03 47.54
N GLU A 4 17.66 27.31 47.43
CA GLU A 4 16.48 26.57 47.85
C GLU A 4 16.22 25.35 46.94
N LYS A 5 15.86 24.22 47.55
CA LYS A 5 15.45 23.00 46.83
C LYS A 5 14.06 23.24 46.22
N ALA A 6 13.97 23.25 44.89
CA ALA A 6 12.71 23.29 44.17
C ALA A 6 11.88 22.01 44.44
N SER A 7 10.74 22.18 45.11
CA SER A 7 9.72 21.16 45.33
C SER A 7 9.08 20.79 43.99
N HIS A 8 9.15 19.51 43.61
CA HIS A 8 8.42 19.02 42.43
C HIS A 8 6.94 18.90 42.79
N PRO A 9 6.00 19.39 41.97
CA PRO A 9 4.58 19.21 42.21
C PRO A 9 4.24 17.71 42.11
N LYS A 10 3.56 17.18 43.14
CA LYS A 10 2.95 15.85 43.11
C LYS A 10 1.94 15.82 41.97
N VAL A 11 2.19 14.98 40.97
CA VAL A 11 1.22 14.67 39.92
C VAL A 11 0.07 13.92 40.57
N ASP A 12 -1.14 14.45 40.43
CA ASP A 12 -2.36 13.83 40.93
C ASP A 12 -2.71 12.63 40.04
N GLU A 13 -2.42 11.42 40.54
CA GLU A 13 -2.70 10.14 39.87
C GLU A 13 -4.21 9.85 39.74
N SER A 14 -5.09 10.64 40.35
CA SER A 14 -6.55 10.49 40.21
C SER A 14 -7.09 10.96 38.84
N SER A 15 -6.27 11.62 38.02
CA SER A 15 -6.61 12.06 36.65
C SER A 15 -6.63 10.90 35.63
N TRP A 16 -6.08 9.73 35.96
CA TRP A 16 -5.95 8.60 35.02
C TRP A 16 -7.16 7.66 35.01
N SER A 17 -8.15 7.89 35.88
CA SER A 17 -9.27 6.97 36.10
C SER A 17 -10.52 7.28 35.28
N VAL A 18 -10.49 8.29 34.39
CA VAL A 18 -11.63 8.66 33.53
C VAL A 18 -11.23 8.65 32.06
N ARG A 19 -10.52 7.60 31.61
CA ARG A 19 -10.78 7.12 30.24
C ARG A 19 -12.08 6.32 30.30
N ALA A 20 -13.18 7.06 30.43
CA ALA A 20 -14.49 6.56 30.07
C ALA A 20 -14.33 5.81 28.75
N GLU A 21 -14.76 4.56 28.77
CA GLU A 21 -15.21 3.75 27.65
C GLU A 21 -15.56 4.64 26.45
N LEU A 22 -14.55 4.97 25.64
CA LEU A 22 -14.74 5.75 24.42
C LEU A 22 -15.42 4.76 23.49
N ALA A 23 -16.75 4.78 23.48
CA ALA A 23 -17.55 4.05 22.53
C ALA A 23 -16.94 4.31 21.15
N THR A 24 -16.48 3.23 20.50
CA THR A 24 -15.95 3.26 19.15
C THR A 24 -16.89 4.10 18.29
N PRO A 25 -16.41 5.20 17.67
CA PRO A 25 -17.23 6.05 16.82
C PRO A 25 -18.10 5.22 15.87
N PRO A 26 -19.38 5.57 15.67
CA PRO A 26 -20.28 4.80 14.81
C PRO A 26 -19.72 4.53 13.41
N GLU A 27 -18.92 5.46 12.87
CA GLU A 27 -18.23 5.32 11.59
C GLU A 27 -17.14 4.24 11.59
N GLU A 28 -16.41 4.10 12.70
CA GLU A 28 -15.38 3.07 12.90
C GLU A 28 -16.02 1.67 12.98
N VAL A 29 -17.14 1.53 13.70
CA VAL A 29 -17.95 0.29 13.74
C VAL A 29 -18.50 -0.09 12.35
N VAL A 30 -18.82 0.90 11.50
CA VAL A 30 -19.31 0.66 10.13
C VAL A 30 -18.18 0.19 9.21
N LEU A 31 -17.00 0.81 9.27
CA LEU A 31 -15.84 0.43 8.45
C LEU A 31 -15.32 -0.97 8.82
N GLU A 32 -15.24 -1.30 10.11
CA GLU A 32 -14.84 -2.64 10.55
C GLU A 32 -15.75 -3.73 9.96
N LYS A 33 -17.07 -3.55 10.05
CA LYS A 33 -18.05 -4.49 9.46
C LYS A 33 -17.91 -4.61 7.95
N GLN A 34 -17.63 -3.50 7.24
CA GLN A 34 -17.39 -3.52 5.79
C GLN A 34 -16.15 -4.34 5.43
N PHE A 35 -15.04 -4.16 6.17
CA PHE A 35 -13.82 -4.96 5.93
C PHE A 35 -13.97 -6.43 6.29
N LEU A 36 -14.72 -6.75 7.36
CA LEU A 36 -15.07 -8.14 7.69
C LEU A 36 -15.85 -8.80 6.54
N ARG A 37 -16.85 -8.09 5.98
CA ARG A 37 -17.60 -8.59 4.83
C ARG A 37 -16.75 -8.74 3.59
N PHE A 38 -15.87 -7.78 3.31
CA PHE A 38 -14.92 -7.87 2.20
C PHE A 38 -13.99 -9.08 2.33
N ARG A 39 -13.48 -9.34 3.55
CA ARG A 39 -12.63 -10.50 3.84
C ARG A 39 -13.35 -11.82 3.54
N GLU A 40 -14.62 -11.95 3.92
CA GLU A 40 -15.43 -13.14 3.61
C GLU A 40 -15.52 -13.37 2.10
N VAL A 41 -15.95 -12.35 1.35
CA VAL A 41 -16.09 -12.42 -0.11
C VAL A 41 -14.76 -12.75 -0.79
N ALA A 42 -13.67 -12.10 -0.37
CA ALA A 42 -12.34 -12.38 -0.91
C ALA A 42 -11.87 -13.81 -0.60
N THR A 43 -12.21 -14.32 0.59
CA THR A 43 -11.88 -15.70 0.99
C THR A 43 -12.62 -16.70 0.10
N ASP A 44 -13.90 -16.48 -0.15
CA ASP A 44 -14.72 -17.39 -0.95
C ASP A 44 -14.30 -17.36 -2.43
N PHE A 45 -14.00 -16.18 -2.98
CA PHE A 45 -13.40 -16.05 -4.32
C PHE A 45 -12.09 -16.84 -4.48
N VAL A 46 -11.21 -16.75 -3.48
CA VAL A 46 -9.94 -17.51 -3.50
C VAL A 46 -10.19 -19.02 -3.41
N LYS A 47 -11.17 -19.47 -2.63
CA LYS A 47 -11.52 -20.90 -2.55
C LYS A 47 -12.09 -21.43 -3.86
N GLU A 48 -13.00 -20.70 -4.49
CA GLU A 48 -13.60 -21.04 -5.78
C GLU A 48 -12.49 -21.21 -6.84
N LEU A 49 -11.61 -20.23 -6.97
CA LEU A 49 -10.51 -20.30 -7.93
C LEU A 49 -9.46 -21.35 -7.55
N ASN A 50 -9.16 -21.55 -6.26
CA ASN A 50 -8.20 -22.57 -5.85
C ASN A 50 -8.73 -23.99 -6.04
N ALA A 51 -10.04 -24.23 -5.97
CA ALA A 51 -10.59 -25.54 -6.33
C ALA A 51 -10.17 -25.93 -7.77
N ASP A 52 -10.14 -24.94 -8.66
CA ASP A 52 -9.69 -25.11 -10.05
C ASP A 52 -8.16 -25.05 -10.20
N PHE A 53 -7.45 -24.26 -9.39
CA PHE A 53 -6.00 -24.04 -9.51
C PHE A 53 -5.13 -25.03 -8.71
N THR A 54 -5.64 -25.65 -7.65
CA THR A 54 -4.89 -26.49 -6.70
C THR A 54 -5.17 -27.98 -6.81
N ALA A 55 -6.15 -28.39 -7.62
CA ALA A 55 -6.36 -29.79 -7.99
C ALA A 55 -5.09 -30.36 -8.68
N GLY A 56 -4.18 -30.93 -7.90
CA GLY A 56 -2.99 -31.63 -8.37
C GLY A 56 -1.67 -30.84 -8.44
N ARG A 57 -1.55 -29.63 -7.87
CA ARG A 57 -0.25 -28.89 -7.82
C ARG A 57 0.48 -29.02 -6.50
N ASP A 58 1.81 -29.15 -6.57
CA ASP A 58 2.72 -29.05 -5.42
C ASP A 58 2.62 -27.66 -4.78
N SER A 59 1.92 -27.58 -3.63
CA SER A 59 1.73 -26.37 -2.84
C SER A 59 3.04 -25.64 -2.55
N SER A 60 4.16 -26.35 -2.44
CA SER A 60 5.48 -25.74 -2.21
C SER A 60 6.00 -24.96 -3.43
N LYS A 61 5.71 -25.43 -4.65
CA LYS A 61 6.05 -24.68 -5.89
C LYS A 61 5.22 -23.40 -6.00
N ALA A 62 3.92 -23.48 -5.69
CA ALA A 62 3.02 -22.33 -5.72
C ALA A 62 3.47 -21.23 -4.73
N VAL A 63 3.78 -21.62 -3.48
CA VAL A 63 4.29 -20.68 -2.47
C VAL A 63 5.59 -20.02 -2.92
N ARG A 64 6.56 -20.77 -3.44
CA ARG A 64 7.82 -20.20 -3.94
C ARG A 64 7.59 -19.20 -5.07
N PHE A 65 6.69 -19.51 -5.99
CA PHE A 65 6.34 -18.62 -7.09
C PHE A 65 5.68 -17.32 -6.59
N ASN A 66 4.75 -17.43 -5.65
CA ASN A 66 4.12 -16.26 -5.01
C ASN A 66 5.15 -15.36 -4.33
N LEU A 67 6.10 -15.94 -3.60
CA LEU A 67 7.18 -15.18 -2.96
C LEU A 67 8.06 -14.46 -3.99
N GLN A 68 8.33 -15.08 -5.15
CA GLN A 68 9.08 -14.42 -6.24
C GLN A 68 8.31 -13.24 -6.84
N ILE A 69 6.98 -13.36 -7.00
CA ILE A 69 6.12 -12.26 -7.46
C ILE A 69 6.16 -11.14 -6.43
N ILE A 70 5.95 -11.46 -5.14
CA ILE A 70 5.90 -10.48 -4.06
C ILE A 70 7.20 -9.68 -3.97
N ARG A 71 8.34 -10.36 -4.05
CA ARG A 71 9.67 -9.71 -4.03
C ARG A 71 9.93 -8.76 -5.21
N LYS A 72 9.17 -8.84 -6.29
CA LYS A 72 9.30 -7.94 -7.45
C LYS A 72 8.26 -6.82 -7.43
N VAL A 73 7.00 -7.19 -7.26
CA VAL A 73 5.85 -6.27 -7.35
C VAL A 73 5.68 -5.44 -6.08
N PHE A 74 5.82 -6.08 -4.92
CA PHE A 74 5.64 -5.45 -3.61
C PHE A 74 6.96 -5.03 -2.95
N SER A 75 8.06 -4.99 -3.71
CA SER A 75 9.31 -4.40 -3.20
C SER A 75 9.19 -2.88 -3.10
N LYS A 76 10.02 -2.29 -2.22
CA LYS A 76 10.22 -0.83 -2.14
C LYS A 76 10.37 -0.21 -3.54
N TRP A 77 9.78 0.97 -3.73
CA TRP A 77 9.64 1.67 -5.01
C TRP A 77 8.69 1.02 -6.01
N SER A 78 8.70 -0.31 -6.21
CA SER A 78 7.77 -0.95 -7.17
C SER A 78 6.32 -0.68 -6.78
N ILE A 79 5.96 -0.95 -5.52
CA ILE A 79 4.60 -0.74 -5.04
C ILE A 79 4.23 0.74 -5.00
N GLU A 80 5.18 1.61 -4.64
CA GLU A 80 4.97 3.06 -4.60
C GLU A 80 4.72 3.62 -6.00
N ILE A 81 5.45 3.14 -7.03
CA ILE A 81 5.19 3.48 -8.43
C ILE A 81 3.78 3.06 -8.83
N LEU A 82 3.35 1.84 -8.49
CA LEU A 82 2.01 1.37 -8.83
C LEU A 82 0.92 2.23 -8.16
N ILE A 83 1.12 2.61 -6.89
CA ILE A 83 0.20 3.49 -6.15
C ILE A 83 0.16 4.89 -6.77
N LEU A 84 1.31 5.48 -7.07
CA LEU A 84 1.39 6.81 -7.69
C LEU A 84 0.70 6.82 -9.06
N LEU A 85 0.97 5.82 -9.91
CA LEU A 85 0.36 5.73 -11.23
C LEU A 85 -1.14 5.39 -11.19
N TYR A 86 -1.60 4.68 -10.15
CA TYR A 86 -3.03 4.47 -9.92
C TYR A 86 -3.74 5.80 -9.57
N SER A 87 -3.16 6.55 -8.64
CA SER A 87 -3.73 7.83 -8.16
C SER A 87 -3.66 8.96 -9.18
N LEU A 88 -2.53 9.09 -9.89
CA LEU A 88 -2.25 10.23 -10.78
C LEU A 88 -2.42 9.88 -12.27
N ARG A 89 -2.79 8.64 -12.60
CA ARG A 89 -3.06 8.07 -13.93
C ARG A 89 -1.88 8.02 -14.92
N ILE A 90 -1.11 9.10 -15.04
CA ILE A 90 0.02 9.20 -15.98
C ILE A 90 1.09 10.13 -15.39
N MET A 91 2.36 9.70 -15.45
CA MET A 91 3.47 10.48 -14.91
C MET A 91 4.73 10.34 -15.77
N GLY A 92 5.53 11.40 -15.84
CA GLY A 92 6.87 11.39 -16.40
C GLY A 92 7.92 10.78 -15.45
N PHE A 93 9.11 10.50 -15.98
CA PHE A 93 10.20 9.93 -15.20
C PHE A 93 10.61 10.83 -14.01
N GLU A 94 10.81 12.12 -14.27
CA GLU A 94 11.22 13.06 -13.23
C GLU A 94 10.12 13.36 -12.20
N GLU A 95 8.85 13.27 -12.61
CA GLU A 95 7.72 13.40 -11.67
C GLU A 95 7.70 12.21 -10.70
N LEU A 96 7.82 10.98 -11.23
CA LEU A 96 7.96 9.78 -10.39
C LEU A 96 9.17 9.88 -9.47
N ARG A 97 10.32 10.31 -9.99
CA ARG A 97 11.55 10.44 -9.20
C ARG A 97 11.42 11.46 -8.06
N LYS A 98 10.70 12.56 -8.29
CA LYS A 98 10.44 13.59 -7.27
C LYS A 98 9.44 13.11 -6.22
N SER A 99 8.40 12.39 -6.62
CA SER A 99 7.41 11.83 -5.69
C SER A 99 7.97 10.69 -4.83
N LEU A 100 9.02 10.01 -5.31
CA LEU A 100 9.69 8.91 -4.61
C LEU A 100 10.97 9.42 -3.94
N GLU A 101 10.82 10.16 -2.85
CA GLU A 101 11.96 10.79 -2.15
C GLU A 101 13.06 9.77 -1.81
N GLY A 102 14.29 10.05 -2.27
CA GLY A 102 15.44 9.18 -2.04
C GLY A 102 15.66 8.06 -3.07
N VAL A 103 14.79 7.91 -4.08
CA VAL A 103 15.07 6.98 -5.19
C VAL A 103 16.13 7.57 -6.13
N SER A 104 17.16 6.79 -6.45
CA SER A 104 18.12 7.18 -7.49
C SER A 104 17.53 6.94 -8.88
N ALA A 105 17.98 7.72 -9.89
CA ALA A 105 17.53 7.53 -11.27
C ALA A 105 17.80 6.11 -11.80
N ARG A 106 18.94 5.52 -11.40
CA ARG A 106 19.29 4.13 -11.73
C ARG A 106 18.26 3.15 -11.18
N ILE A 107 17.92 3.27 -9.89
CA ILE A 107 16.97 2.37 -9.23
C ILE A 107 15.57 2.55 -9.81
N LEU A 108 15.12 3.79 -10.03
CA LEU A 108 13.82 4.05 -10.66
C LEU A 108 13.72 3.42 -12.05
N SER A 109 14.75 3.57 -12.88
CA SER A 109 14.82 2.97 -14.21
C SER A 109 14.74 1.43 -14.15
N GLU A 110 15.46 0.81 -13.22
CA GLU A 110 15.42 -0.65 -13.02
C GLU A 110 14.04 -1.15 -12.59
N LYS A 111 13.37 -0.41 -11.69
CA LYS A 111 12.02 -0.73 -11.21
C LYS A 111 10.99 -0.58 -12.32
N LEU A 112 11.01 0.52 -13.07
CA LEU A 112 10.13 0.72 -14.22
C LEU A 112 10.32 -0.36 -15.28
N LYS A 113 11.57 -0.70 -15.63
CA LYS A 113 11.86 -1.81 -16.57
C LYS A 113 11.33 -3.15 -16.06
N THR A 114 11.41 -3.39 -14.76
CA THR A 114 10.85 -4.60 -14.14
C THR A 114 9.33 -4.64 -14.24
N LEU A 115 8.66 -3.53 -13.92
CA LEU A 115 7.20 -3.41 -13.99
C LEU A 115 6.67 -3.47 -15.44
N GLU A 116 7.40 -2.89 -16.40
CA GLU A 116 7.14 -3.03 -17.83
C GLU A 116 7.25 -4.49 -18.28
N LYS A 117 8.33 -5.19 -17.87
CA LYS A 117 8.50 -6.62 -18.18
C LYS A 117 7.42 -7.51 -17.58
N LEU A 118 6.88 -7.14 -16.42
CA LEU A 118 5.75 -7.83 -15.80
C LEU A 118 4.40 -7.47 -16.45
N GLY A 119 4.39 -6.51 -17.38
CA GLY A 119 3.20 -6.02 -18.06
C GLY A 119 2.29 -5.21 -17.16
N LEU A 120 2.81 -4.59 -16.09
CA LEU A 120 2.04 -3.78 -15.14
C LEU A 120 2.07 -2.29 -15.48
N VAL A 121 3.15 -1.84 -16.10
CA VAL A 121 3.35 -0.45 -16.50
C VAL A 121 3.64 -0.43 -18.00
N GLU A 122 3.11 0.56 -18.71
CA GLU A 122 3.52 0.85 -20.09
C GLU A 122 4.23 2.20 -20.16
N ARG A 123 5.30 2.24 -20.95
CA ARG A 123 6.08 3.44 -21.27
C ARG A 123 5.68 3.95 -22.65
N ARG A 124 5.21 5.20 -22.74
CA ARG A 124 4.88 5.87 -23.99
C ARG A 124 5.80 7.06 -24.23
N ILE A 125 6.35 7.14 -25.43
CA ILE A 125 7.05 8.34 -25.89
C ILE A 125 5.99 9.31 -26.40
N ILE A 126 5.94 10.49 -25.80
CA ILE A 126 5.11 11.59 -26.26
C ILE A 126 5.95 12.40 -27.23
N SER A 127 5.48 12.43 -28.48
CA SER A 127 6.05 13.26 -29.55
C SER A 127 5.85 14.73 -29.23
N ALA A 128 6.75 15.29 -28.42
CA ALA A 128 6.85 16.70 -28.06
C ALA A 128 8.25 17.23 -28.43
N ARG A 129 8.44 18.55 -28.33
CA ARG A 129 9.76 19.19 -28.44
C ARG A 129 10.15 19.81 -27.08
N PRO A 130 11.09 19.22 -26.31
CA PRO A 130 11.78 17.94 -26.54
C PRO A 130 10.86 16.72 -26.28
N PRO A 131 11.20 15.52 -26.81
CA PRO A 131 10.43 14.29 -26.56
C PRO A 131 10.38 13.98 -25.06
N ARG A 132 9.19 13.59 -24.58
CA ARG A 132 8.98 13.20 -23.18
C ARG A 132 8.54 11.75 -23.10
N VAL A 133 8.79 11.13 -21.95
CA VAL A 133 8.35 9.77 -21.67
C VAL A 133 7.32 9.83 -20.57
N HIS A 134 6.19 9.14 -20.76
CA HIS A 134 5.17 8.95 -19.74
C HIS A 134 5.02 7.47 -19.42
N TYR A 135 4.70 7.21 -18.16
CA TYR A 135 4.39 5.91 -17.62
C TYR A 135 2.94 5.93 -17.15
N LYS A 136 2.24 4.82 -17.39
CA LYS A 136 0.91 4.57 -16.83
C LYS A 136 0.71 3.08 -16.58
N LEU A 137 -0.27 2.74 -15.77
CA LEU A 137 -0.65 1.35 -15.58
C LEU A 137 -1.26 0.77 -16.87
N THR A 138 -0.93 -0.48 -17.16
CA THR A 138 -1.69 -1.30 -18.11
C THR A 138 -3.02 -1.75 -17.46
N GLU A 139 -3.90 -2.41 -18.21
CA GLU A 139 -5.10 -3.04 -17.62
C GLU A 139 -4.73 -4.02 -16.51
N LYS A 140 -3.73 -4.88 -16.74
CA LYS A 140 -3.19 -5.78 -15.71
C LYS A 140 -2.67 -5.03 -14.49
N GLY A 141 -1.97 -3.90 -14.70
CA GLY A 141 -1.47 -3.04 -13.64
C GLY A 141 -2.59 -2.40 -12.82
N LEU A 142 -3.66 -1.94 -13.50
CA LEU A 142 -4.86 -1.39 -12.87
C LEU A 142 -5.54 -2.44 -12.00
N THR A 143 -5.78 -3.64 -12.52
CA THR A 143 -6.37 -4.75 -11.74
C THR A 143 -5.55 -5.04 -10.48
N VAL A 144 -4.22 -5.10 -10.58
CA VAL A 144 -3.34 -5.33 -9.41
C VAL A 144 -3.45 -4.18 -8.39
N ALA A 145 -3.45 -2.93 -8.86
CA ALA A 145 -3.56 -1.77 -7.99
C ALA A 145 -4.92 -1.73 -7.27
N GLU A 146 -6.02 -2.00 -8.00
CA GLU A 146 -7.40 -1.99 -7.48
C GLU A 146 -7.61 -3.09 -6.43
N ILE A 147 -7.10 -4.30 -6.67
CA ILE A 147 -7.15 -5.39 -5.67
C ILE A 147 -6.33 -5.03 -4.42
N GLY A 148 -5.24 -4.25 -4.57
CA GLY A 148 -4.42 -3.79 -3.46
C GLY A 148 -5.00 -2.61 -2.67
N GLN A 149 -5.91 -1.81 -3.25
CA GLN A 149 -6.47 -0.63 -2.60
C GLN A 149 -7.16 -0.94 -1.26
N PRO A 150 -8.00 -2.00 -1.14
CA PRO A 150 -8.60 -2.36 0.13
C PRO A 150 -7.58 -2.61 1.25
N VAL A 151 -6.42 -3.20 0.93
CA VAL A 151 -5.34 -3.41 1.92
C VAL A 151 -4.81 -2.07 2.43
N LEU A 152 -4.50 -1.14 1.52
CA LEU A 152 -4.01 0.19 1.90
C LEU A 152 -5.08 1.00 2.66
N LEU A 153 -6.35 0.85 2.31
CA LEU A 153 -7.44 1.50 3.02
C LEU A 153 -7.59 0.94 4.44
N TYR A 154 -7.54 -0.38 4.60
CA TYR A 154 -7.59 -1.03 5.91
C TYR A 154 -6.41 -0.61 6.80
N LEU A 155 -5.19 -0.59 6.26
CA LEU A 155 -4.01 -0.18 7.01
C LEU A 155 -4.10 1.28 7.47
N ARG A 156 -4.47 2.20 6.57
CA ARG A 156 -4.71 3.62 6.92
C ARG A 156 -5.76 3.77 8.02
N TYR A 157 -6.85 3.04 7.89
CA TYR A 157 -7.89 2.97 8.91
C TYR A 157 -7.34 2.47 10.26
N SER A 158 -6.66 1.33 10.28
CA SER A 158 -6.13 0.74 11.52
C SER A 158 -5.01 1.54 12.18
N GLU A 159 -4.31 2.38 11.41
CA GLU A 159 -3.26 3.28 11.90
C GLU A 159 -3.81 4.65 12.35
N GLY A 160 -5.13 4.86 12.30
CA GLY A 160 -5.78 6.07 12.83
C GLY A 160 -5.77 7.28 11.89
N LEU A 161 -5.50 7.10 10.58
CA LEU A 161 -5.58 8.22 9.61
C LEU A 161 -7.01 8.73 9.38
N TYR A 162 -8.02 8.03 9.91
CA TYR A 162 -9.43 8.42 9.90
C TYR A 162 -10.01 8.57 11.33
N ALA A 163 -9.15 8.59 12.36
CA ALA A 163 -9.52 8.76 13.77
C ALA A 163 -9.34 10.21 14.24
#